data_AF-A0A955P3T8-F1
#
_entry.id   AF-A0A955P3T8-F1
#
_cell.length_a   1.000
_cell.length_b   1.000
_cell.length_c   1.000
_cell.angle_alpha   90.00
_cell.angle_beta   90.00
_cell.angle_gamma   90.00
#
_symmetry.space_group_name_H-M   'P 1'
#
loop_
_entity.id
_entity.type
_entity.pdbx_description
1 polymer ?
#
loop_
_entity_poly.entity_id
_entity_poly.type
_entity_poly.pdbx_seq_one_letter_code
_entity_poly.pdbx_strand_id
1 'polypeptide(L)'
;TFDLIEILSGLMEDGQEGSISTLPLGWGKGEQTEVNLEKATTNLLSVADHLRRLEDEAGKLIHLNLEPEPGCYLDRHEDVTAFFKERLLAEGDEKSVLRHLRVCHDICHSAVMFEDQREAFEAYSSLGVRIGKVQISSAIRIDLERMAAPKREVALEQLGFFQEDRYLHQTVARCSDGEWTFYEDLPEALEEINPVHGGEVRVHFHVPLFLEETGAIGTTQPMVIEGMKDLLKKGDVHHYEVETYAWGVLPENLRTEELAEGIAREMTWVKENFQP
;
A
#
# COMPACT_ATOMS: atom_id res chain seq x y z
N THR A 1 -18.48 -8.33 1.30
CA THR A 1 -18.21 -7.31 2.33
C THR A 1 -19.20 -7.35 3.49
N PHE A 2 -20.52 -7.35 3.27
CA PHE A 2 -21.50 -7.39 4.38
C PHE A 2 -21.30 -8.58 5.33
N ASP A 3 -21.10 -9.78 4.82
CA ASP A 3 -20.85 -10.95 5.69
C ASP A 3 -19.59 -10.78 6.56
N LEU A 4 -18.53 -10.13 6.03
CA LEU A 4 -17.32 -9.84 6.80
C LEU A 4 -17.58 -8.80 7.90
N ILE A 5 -18.43 -7.80 7.62
CA ILE A 5 -18.85 -6.80 8.60
C ILE A 5 -19.62 -7.47 9.74
N GLU A 6 -20.56 -8.36 9.43
CA GLU A 6 -21.33 -9.09 10.45
C GLU A 6 -20.43 -10.01 11.29
N ILE A 7 -19.50 -10.73 10.65
CA ILE A 7 -18.53 -11.58 11.35
C ILE A 7 -17.67 -10.72 12.28
N LEU A 8 -17.08 -9.63 11.79
CA LEU A 8 -16.22 -8.75 12.58
C LEU A 8 -17.02 -8.13 13.74
N SER A 9 -18.23 -7.64 13.48
CA SER A 9 -19.13 -7.11 14.50
C SER A 9 -19.43 -8.13 15.60
N GLY A 10 -19.64 -9.40 15.25
CA GLY A 10 -19.85 -10.48 16.22
C GLY A 10 -18.62 -10.82 17.05
N LEU A 11 -17.41 -10.56 16.55
CA LEU A 11 -16.14 -10.81 17.24
C LEU A 11 -15.67 -9.63 18.11
N MET A 12 -16.12 -8.41 17.81
CA MET A 12 -15.75 -7.19 18.52
C MET A 12 -16.46 -7.06 19.87
N GLU A 13 -15.75 -6.53 20.86
CA GLU A 13 -16.33 -6.06 22.12
C GLU A 13 -17.04 -4.70 21.93
N ASP A 14 -17.92 -4.34 22.86
CA ASP A 14 -18.64 -3.06 22.80
C ASP A 14 -17.68 -1.86 22.91
N GLY A 15 -17.89 -0.86 22.06
CA GLY A 15 -17.06 0.34 22.02
C GLY A 15 -15.71 0.18 21.31
N GLN A 16 -15.41 -1.00 20.74
CA GLN A 16 -14.24 -1.19 19.88
C GLN A 16 -14.45 -0.58 18.48
N GLU A 17 -13.35 -0.20 17.85
CA GLU A 17 -13.29 0.17 16.44
C GLU A 17 -12.75 -1.01 15.61
N GLY A 18 -13.40 -1.29 14.49
CA GLY A 18 -13.06 -2.38 13.58
C GLY A 18 -12.73 -1.86 12.18
N SER A 19 -11.71 -2.45 11.55
CA SER A 19 -11.28 -2.06 10.22
C SER A 19 -11.33 -3.24 9.25
N ILE A 20 -11.81 -3.02 8.03
CA ILE A 20 -11.75 -3.99 6.93
C ILE A 20 -11.05 -3.29 5.77
N SER A 21 -10.03 -3.87 5.15
CA SER A 21 -9.46 -3.35 3.88
C SER A 21 -10.17 -3.96 2.67
N THR A 22 -10.18 -3.24 1.55
CA THR A 22 -10.69 -3.71 0.26
C THR A 22 -9.82 -3.23 -0.88
N LEU A 23 -9.79 -4.04 -1.94
CA LEU A 23 -9.06 -3.79 -3.18
C LEU A 23 -9.46 -2.46 -3.85
N PRO A 24 -8.58 -1.89 -4.71
CA PRO A 24 -8.69 -0.58 -5.40
C PRO A 24 -9.72 -0.55 -6.55
N LEU A 25 -10.89 -1.16 -6.34
CA LEU A 25 -11.98 -1.33 -7.31
C LEU A 25 -11.68 -2.33 -8.44
N GLY A 26 -10.68 -2.08 -9.28
CA GLY A 26 -10.34 -2.94 -10.42
C GLY A 26 -9.01 -2.61 -11.07
N TRP A 27 -8.46 -3.56 -11.83
CA TRP A 27 -7.20 -3.43 -12.56
C TRP A 27 -7.31 -2.41 -13.71
N GLY A 28 -6.24 -1.66 -13.97
CA GLY A 28 -6.07 -0.78 -15.12
C GLY A 28 -6.97 0.46 -15.12
N LYS A 29 -6.37 1.66 -14.98
CA LYS A 29 -7.11 2.94 -15.11
C LYS A 29 -7.89 3.08 -16.41
N GLY A 30 -7.32 2.63 -17.53
CA GLY A 30 -7.94 2.69 -18.85
C GLY A 30 -9.00 1.62 -19.12
N GLU A 31 -9.15 0.64 -18.23
CA GLU A 31 -10.04 -0.50 -18.42
C GLU A 31 -11.40 -0.32 -17.72
N GLN A 32 -11.50 0.64 -16.80
CA GLN A 32 -12.72 0.88 -16.05
C GLN A 32 -13.73 1.68 -16.87
N THR A 33 -14.90 1.06 -17.10
CA THR A 33 -16.03 1.73 -17.73
C THR A 33 -16.81 2.55 -16.71
N GLU A 34 -17.48 3.61 -17.16
CA GLU A 34 -18.37 4.42 -16.32
C GLU A 34 -19.41 3.57 -15.59
N VAL A 35 -19.97 2.57 -16.26
CA VAL A 35 -20.93 1.62 -15.67
C VAL A 35 -20.32 0.81 -14.51
N ASN A 36 -19.03 0.45 -14.59
CA ASN A 36 -18.36 -0.25 -13.51
C ASN A 36 -18.11 0.69 -12.32
N LEU A 37 -17.72 1.94 -12.59
CA LEU A 37 -17.50 2.94 -11.56
C LEU A 37 -18.81 3.30 -10.84
N GLU A 38 -19.91 3.48 -11.56
CA GLU A 38 -21.25 3.70 -10.97
C GLU A 38 -21.65 2.55 -10.05
N LYS A 39 -21.40 1.31 -10.45
CA LYS A 39 -21.65 0.13 -9.62
C LYS A 39 -20.76 0.10 -8.38
N ALA A 40 -19.47 0.39 -8.53
CA ALA A 40 -18.53 0.44 -7.42
C ALA A 40 -18.95 1.51 -6.39
N THR A 41 -19.27 2.73 -6.86
CA THR A 41 -19.80 3.82 -6.04
C THR A 41 -21.06 3.39 -5.31
N THR A 42 -22.06 2.87 -6.02
CA THR A 42 -23.33 2.42 -5.42
C THR A 42 -23.10 1.37 -4.34
N ASN A 43 -22.21 0.40 -4.59
CA ASN A 43 -21.89 -0.65 -3.62
C ASN A 43 -21.18 -0.09 -2.39
N LEU A 44 -20.22 0.81 -2.55
CA LEU A 44 -19.50 1.43 -1.44
C LEU A 44 -20.41 2.32 -0.59
N LEU A 45 -21.31 3.08 -1.21
CA LEU A 45 -22.32 3.86 -0.48
C LEU A 45 -23.29 2.96 0.29
N SER A 46 -23.70 1.83 -0.30
CA SER A 46 -24.49 0.82 0.40
C SER A 46 -23.76 0.22 1.61
N VAL A 47 -22.44 0.05 1.52
CA VAL A 47 -21.59 -0.33 2.66
C VAL A 47 -21.52 0.76 3.73
N ALA A 48 -21.29 2.02 3.35
CA ALA A 48 -21.29 3.12 4.31
C ALA A 48 -22.62 3.18 5.09
N ASP A 49 -23.75 3.07 4.40
CA ASP A 49 -25.08 3.05 5.01
C ASP A 49 -25.32 1.86 5.93
N HIS A 50 -24.80 0.68 5.57
CA HIS A 50 -24.88 -0.51 6.41
C HIS A 50 -24.06 -0.36 7.69
N LEU A 51 -22.83 0.13 7.56
CA LEU A 51 -21.93 0.40 8.69
C LEU A 51 -22.50 1.47 9.62
N ARG A 52 -23.13 2.51 9.08
CA ARG A 52 -23.83 3.54 9.87
C ARG A 52 -24.97 2.94 10.69
N ARG A 53 -25.84 2.12 10.09
CA ARG A 53 -26.93 1.46 10.82
C ARG A 53 -26.39 0.55 11.92
N LEU A 54 -25.35 -0.22 11.61
CA LEU A 54 -24.72 -1.10 12.59
C LEU A 54 -24.17 -0.30 13.78
N GLU A 55 -23.52 0.84 13.52
CA GLU A 55 -23.05 1.70 14.59
C GLU A 55 -24.20 2.33 15.39
N ASP A 56 -25.25 2.82 14.73
CA ASP A 56 -26.43 3.39 15.38
C ASP A 56 -27.15 2.36 16.29
N GLU A 57 -27.19 1.09 15.89
CA GLU A 57 -27.90 0.01 16.58
C GLU A 57 -27.06 -0.69 17.66
N ALA A 58 -25.77 -0.94 17.39
CA ALA A 58 -24.89 -1.74 18.24
C ALA A 58 -23.75 -0.93 18.90
N GLY A 59 -23.57 0.35 18.54
CA GLY A 59 -22.49 1.19 19.06
C GLY A 59 -21.09 0.76 18.63
N LYS A 60 -20.98 -0.09 17.59
CA LYS A 60 -19.71 -0.61 17.07
C LYS A 60 -19.31 0.16 15.82
N LEU A 61 -18.20 0.90 15.91
CA LEU A 61 -17.66 1.62 14.76
C LEU A 61 -16.86 0.65 13.89
N ILE A 62 -17.39 0.30 12.72
CA ILE A 62 -16.63 -0.41 11.70
C ILE A 62 -16.46 0.52 10.48
N HIS A 63 -15.27 0.49 9.87
CA HIS A 63 -14.97 1.21 8.64
C HIS A 63 -14.33 0.30 7.59
N LEU A 64 -14.71 0.53 6.33
CA LEU A 64 -14.11 -0.07 5.15
C LEU A 64 -13.01 0.86 4.62
N ASN A 65 -11.84 0.30 4.36
CA ASN A 65 -10.63 1.02 4.00
C ASN A 65 -10.26 0.67 2.57
N LEU A 66 -10.38 1.62 1.65
CA LEU A 66 -9.97 1.47 0.26
C LEU A 66 -8.44 1.50 0.22
N GLU A 67 -7.84 0.44 -0.32
CA GLU A 67 -6.40 0.28 -0.45
C GLU A 67 -6.00 0.59 -1.90
N PRO A 68 -5.20 1.64 -2.14
CA PRO A 68 -4.62 1.89 -3.46
C PRO A 68 -3.56 0.83 -3.77
N GLU A 69 -3.47 0.38 -5.03
CA GLU A 69 -2.49 -0.62 -5.46
C GLU A 69 -1.90 -0.26 -6.82
N PRO A 70 -0.58 -0.42 -7.03
CA PRO A 70 0.06 -0.17 -8.32
C PRO A 70 -0.64 -0.92 -9.47
N GLY A 71 -0.96 -0.19 -10.54
CA GLY A 71 -1.62 -0.75 -11.74
C GLY A 71 -3.14 -0.79 -11.69
N CYS A 72 -3.76 -0.48 -10.55
CA CYS A 72 -5.22 -0.47 -10.42
C CYS A 72 -5.84 0.90 -10.73
N TYR A 73 -7.17 0.98 -10.70
CA TYR A 73 -7.90 2.23 -10.89
C TYR A 73 -7.57 3.26 -9.82
N LEU A 74 -7.50 2.81 -8.55
CA LEU A 74 -6.92 3.58 -7.47
C LEU A 74 -5.47 3.12 -7.30
N ASP A 75 -4.53 3.73 -8.01
CA ASP A 75 -3.10 3.39 -7.87
C ASP A 75 -2.34 4.38 -6.99
N ARG A 76 -2.84 5.61 -6.89
CA ARG A 76 -2.22 6.71 -6.15
C ARG A 76 -3.23 7.49 -5.33
N HIS A 77 -2.74 8.30 -4.40
CA HIS A 77 -3.55 9.16 -3.56
C HIS A 77 -4.39 10.16 -4.36
N GLU A 78 -3.92 10.62 -5.53
CA GLU A 78 -4.70 11.50 -6.39
C GLU A 78 -5.98 10.81 -6.90
N ASP A 79 -5.91 9.52 -7.24
CA ASP A 79 -7.09 8.78 -7.71
C ASP A 79 -8.08 8.52 -6.58
N VAL A 80 -7.58 8.18 -5.40
CA VAL A 80 -8.40 8.00 -4.20
C VAL A 80 -9.14 9.29 -3.90
N THR A 81 -8.43 10.41 -3.83
CA THR A 81 -9.02 11.71 -3.50
C THR A 81 -9.99 12.17 -4.58
N ALA A 82 -9.69 11.96 -5.87
CA ALA A 82 -10.61 12.20 -6.96
C ALA A 82 -11.88 11.34 -6.84
N PHE A 83 -11.74 10.03 -6.60
CA PHE A 83 -12.87 9.12 -6.47
C PHE A 83 -13.76 9.45 -5.26
N PHE A 84 -13.17 9.79 -4.11
CA PHE A 84 -13.91 10.28 -2.95
C PHE A 84 -14.68 11.56 -3.29
N LYS A 85 -14.00 12.56 -3.86
CA LYS A 85 -14.59 13.88 -4.13
C LYS A 85 -15.67 13.83 -5.20
N GLU A 86 -15.40 13.17 -6.32
CA GLU A 86 -16.22 13.22 -7.52
C GLU A 86 -17.35 12.19 -7.52
N ARG A 87 -17.24 11.14 -6.70
CA ARG A 87 -18.23 10.05 -6.64
C ARG A 87 -18.80 9.89 -5.24
N LEU A 88 -17.99 9.41 -4.28
CA LEU A 88 -18.52 9.03 -2.96
C LEU A 88 -19.16 10.20 -2.20
N LEU A 89 -18.50 11.36 -2.18
CA LEU A 89 -19.00 12.57 -1.50
C LEU A 89 -20.01 13.35 -2.35
N ALA A 90 -19.97 13.19 -3.67
CA ALA A 90 -20.93 13.83 -4.57
C ALA A 90 -22.29 13.13 -4.56
N GLU A 91 -22.30 11.80 -4.39
CA GLU A 91 -23.50 10.96 -4.48
C GLU A 91 -24.00 10.47 -3.11
N GLY A 92 -23.13 10.42 -2.09
CA GLY A 92 -23.43 9.90 -0.75
C GLY A 92 -23.67 10.96 0.33
N ASP A 93 -24.14 10.51 1.52
CA ASP A 93 -24.16 11.36 2.71
C ASP A 93 -22.74 11.56 3.24
N GLU A 94 -22.25 12.81 3.21
CA GLU A 94 -20.88 13.18 3.58
C GLU A 94 -20.46 12.64 4.95
N LYS A 95 -21.35 12.72 5.96
CA LYS A 95 -21.04 12.25 7.32
C LYS A 95 -20.88 10.75 7.37
N SER A 96 -21.79 10.01 6.72
CA SER A 96 -21.73 8.55 6.61
C SER A 96 -20.45 8.11 5.89
N VAL A 97 -20.17 8.71 4.72
CA VAL A 97 -19.00 8.41 3.90
C VAL A 97 -17.70 8.64 4.67
N LEU A 98 -17.48 9.85 5.22
CA LEU A 98 -16.23 10.18 5.92
C LEU A 98 -16.04 9.45 7.25
N ARG A 99 -17.11 8.86 7.80
CA ARG A 99 -17.05 8.05 9.03
C ARG A 99 -16.69 6.59 8.75
N HIS A 100 -17.28 6.02 7.70
CA HIS A 100 -17.27 4.58 7.44
C HIS A 100 -16.45 4.14 6.23
N LEU A 101 -16.15 5.05 5.31
CA LEU A 101 -15.22 4.80 4.19
C LEU A 101 -13.94 5.60 4.44
N ARG A 102 -12.82 4.88 4.46
CA ARG A 102 -11.50 5.38 4.83
C ARG A 102 -10.46 4.85 3.87
N VAL A 103 -9.19 5.19 4.11
CA VAL A 103 -8.06 4.67 3.33
C VAL A 103 -7.32 3.60 4.13
N CYS A 104 -6.96 2.52 3.44
CA CYS A 104 -5.90 1.61 3.86
C CYS A 104 -4.64 2.11 3.18
N HIS A 105 -3.73 2.72 3.95
CA HIS A 105 -2.52 3.27 3.38
C HIS A 105 -1.40 2.24 3.46
N ASP A 106 -1.13 1.58 2.34
CA ASP A 106 0.05 0.74 2.20
C ASP A 106 1.27 1.60 1.81
N ILE A 107 2.30 1.58 2.67
CA ILE A 107 3.50 2.39 2.46
C ILE A 107 4.35 1.83 1.30
N CYS A 108 4.36 0.51 1.10
CA CYS A 108 5.04 -0.14 -0.01
C CYS A 108 4.42 0.27 -1.35
N HIS A 109 3.10 0.17 -1.51
CA HIS A 109 2.37 0.56 -2.72
C HIS A 109 2.64 2.02 -3.08
N SER A 110 2.47 2.90 -2.09
CA SER A 110 2.68 4.33 -2.25
C SER A 110 4.14 4.64 -2.60
N ALA A 111 5.10 3.94 -1.97
CA ALA A 111 6.50 4.06 -2.33
C ALA A 111 6.79 3.56 -3.75
N VAL A 112 6.24 2.41 -4.18
CA VAL A 112 6.42 1.90 -5.55
C VAL A 112 5.94 2.92 -6.59
N MET A 113 4.81 3.58 -6.33
CA MET A 113 4.25 4.63 -7.20
C MET A 113 4.96 6.00 -7.07
N PHE A 114 6.12 6.06 -6.42
CA PHE A 114 6.93 7.27 -6.21
C PHE A 114 6.21 8.39 -5.45
N GLU A 115 5.22 8.06 -4.62
CA GLU A 115 4.48 9.03 -3.85
C GLU A 115 5.20 9.42 -2.56
N ASP A 116 5.14 10.71 -2.23
CA ASP A 116 5.50 11.19 -0.91
C ASP A 116 4.37 10.84 0.08
N GLN A 117 4.76 10.19 1.17
CA GLN A 117 3.81 9.69 2.17
C GLN A 117 3.05 10.83 2.84
N ARG A 118 3.74 11.95 3.11
CA ARG A 118 3.12 13.11 3.76
C ARG A 118 2.14 13.79 2.82
N GLU A 119 2.49 13.95 1.55
CA GLU A 119 1.59 14.51 0.53
C GLU A 119 0.28 13.69 0.44
N ALA A 120 0.37 12.36 0.40
CA ALA A 120 -0.80 11.48 0.41
C ALA A 120 -1.65 11.68 1.68
N PHE A 121 -1.02 11.71 2.87
CA PHE A 121 -1.75 11.90 4.13
C PHE A 121 -2.43 13.28 4.22
N GLU A 122 -1.80 14.32 3.71
CA GLU A 122 -2.36 15.68 3.65
C GLU A 122 -3.51 15.73 2.67
N ALA A 123 -3.40 15.09 1.51
CA ALA A 123 -4.45 15.02 0.51
C ALA A 123 -5.72 14.34 1.07
N TYR A 124 -5.60 13.18 1.74
CA TYR A 124 -6.75 12.53 2.40
C TYR A 124 -7.37 13.43 3.47
N SER A 125 -6.53 14.00 4.35
CA SER A 125 -6.99 14.86 5.43
C SER A 125 -7.68 16.13 4.92
N SER A 126 -7.27 16.67 3.76
CA SER A 126 -7.87 17.87 3.16
C SER A 126 -9.32 17.67 2.73
N LEU A 127 -9.71 16.41 2.44
CA LEU A 127 -11.08 16.01 2.13
C LEU A 127 -11.84 15.50 3.37
N GLY A 128 -11.21 15.50 4.55
CA GLY A 128 -11.76 14.89 5.77
C GLY A 128 -11.73 13.35 5.76
N VAL A 129 -11.10 12.74 4.75
CA VAL A 129 -10.96 11.29 4.65
C VAL A 129 -9.87 10.84 5.64
N ARG A 130 -10.22 9.88 6.49
CA ARG A 130 -9.30 9.32 7.48
C ARG A 130 -8.56 8.10 6.95
N ILE A 131 -7.33 7.91 7.42
CA ILE A 131 -6.61 6.65 7.29
C ILE A 131 -7.11 5.75 8.41
N GLY A 132 -7.75 4.64 8.06
CA GLY A 132 -8.28 3.70 9.06
C GLY A 132 -7.36 2.52 9.32
N LYS A 133 -6.49 2.20 8.36
CA LYS A 133 -5.49 1.14 8.46
C LYS A 133 -4.21 1.59 7.75
N VAL A 134 -3.05 1.20 8.28
CA VAL A 134 -1.75 1.37 7.64
C VAL A 134 -1.08 0.00 7.52
N GLN A 135 -0.65 -0.35 6.33
CA GLN A 135 0.26 -1.48 6.11
C GLN A 135 1.70 -0.97 6.18
N ILE A 136 2.45 -1.51 7.14
CA ILE A 136 3.87 -1.28 7.36
C ILE A 136 4.61 -2.36 6.56
N SER A 137 4.94 -2.03 5.32
CA SER A 137 5.54 -2.91 4.32
C SER A 137 6.67 -2.17 3.60
N SER A 138 7.67 -2.90 3.11
CA SER A 138 8.80 -2.34 2.37
C SER A 138 8.96 -3.03 1.02
N ALA A 139 9.27 -2.24 0.00
CA ALA A 139 9.51 -2.66 -1.37
C ALA A 139 11.02 -2.72 -1.67
N ILE A 140 11.37 -3.24 -2.84
CA ILE A 140 12.71 -3.16 -3.40
C ILE A 140 12.93 -1.78 -4.05
N ARG A 141 14.14 -1.23 -3.89
CA ARG A 141 14.55 0.07 -4.46
C ARG A 141 15.96 0.00 -5.03
N ILE A 142 16.13 0.40 -6.29
CA ILE A 142 17.43 0.52 -6.96
C ILE A 142 17.61 1.96 -7.46
N ASP A 143 18.44 2.72 -6.76
CA ASP A 143 18.78 4.11 -7.10
C ASP A 143 19.97 4.11 -8.09
N LEU A 144 19.67 3.85 -9.37
CA LEU A 144 20.67 3.82 -10.45
C LEU A 144 21.40 5.15 -10.58
N GLU A 145 20.70 6.28 -10.35
CA GLU A 145 21.25 7.63 -10.39
C GLU A 145 22.47 7.77 -9.47
N ARG A 146 22.37 7.26 -8.22
CA ARG A 146 23.46 7.35 -7.24
C ARG A 146 24.51 6.25 -7.36
N MET A 147 24.27 5.22 -8.18
CA MET A 147 25.19 4.10 -8.37
C MET A 147 26.24 4.39 -9.45
N ALA A 148 27.48 3.96 -9.22
CA ALA A 148 28.50 3.91 -10.26
C ALA A 148 28.15 2.83 -11.31
N ALA A 149 28.51 3.05 -12.58
CA ALA A 149 28.09 2.18 -13.69
C ALA A 149 28.30 0.67 -13.45
N PRO A 150 29.46 0.17 -12.96
CA PRO A 150 29.62 -1.27 -12.71
C PRO A 150 28.68 -1.82 -11.62
N LYS A 151 28.27 -0.98 -10.66
CA LYS A 151 27.33 -1.39 -9.61
C LYS A 151 25.89 -1.46 -10.10
N ARG A 152 25.53 -0.70 -11.14
CA ARG A 152 24.20 -0.74 -11.76
C ARG A 152 23.92 -2.09 -12.38
N GLU A 153 24.89 -2.61 -13.15
CA GLU A 153 24.80 -3.94 -13.77
C GLU A 153 24.62 -5.03 -12.70
N VAL A 154 25.44 -4.99 -11.64
CA VAL A 154 25.33 -5.95 -10.52
C VAL A 154 23.97 -5.84 -9.82
N ALA A 155 23.45 -4.64 -9.61
CA ALA A 155 22.15 -4.45 -8.97
C ALA A 155 20.99 -5.01 -9.81
N LEU A 156 21.00 -4.79 -11.13
CA LEU A 156 19.97 -5.33 -12.03
C LEU A 156 20.09 -6.85 -12.21
N GLU A 157 21.29 -7.41 -12.28
CA GLU A 157 21.50 -8.86 -12.27
C GLU A 157 20.96 -9.47 -10.97
N GLN A 158 21.25 -8.84 -9.84
CA GLN A 158 20.74 -9.28 -8.55
C GLN A 158 19.20 -9.15 -8.46
N LEU A 159 18.61 -8.14 -9.11
CA LEU A 159 17.16 -7.95 -9.12
C LEU A 159 16.45 -9.13 -9.78
N GLY A 160 17.07 -9.72 -10.80
CA GLY A 160 16.57 -10.93 -11.46
C GLY A 160 16.36 -12.13 -10.51
N PHE A 161 17.00 -12.18 -9.34
CA PHE A 161 16.78 -13.24 -8.36
C PHE A 161 15.45 -13.11 -7.59
N PHE A 162 14.77 -11.97 -7.69
CA PHE A 162 13.44 -11.76 -7.12
C PHE A 162 12.32 -12.13 -8.10
N GLN A 163 12.65 -12.52 -9.33
CA GLN A 163 11.68 -13.04 -10.28
C GLN A 163 11.19 -14.43 -9.82
N GLU A 164 9.87 -14.56 -9.69
CA GLU A 164 9.20 -15.80 -9.31
C GLU A 164 7.78 -15.82 -9.90
N ASP A 165 7.15 -17.00 -9.97
CA ASP A 165 5.92 -17.19 -10.79
C ASP A 165 4.61 -16.98 -10.01
N ARG A 166 4.65 -16.75 -8.69
CA ARG A 166 3.46 -16.77 -7.84
C ARG A 166 2.74 -15.42 -7.78
N TYR A 167 3.48 -14.32 -7.74
CA TYR A 167 2.95 -12.98 -7.57
C TYR A 167 3.34 -12.09 -8.76
N LEU A 168 2.53 -11.06 -9.02
CA LEU A 168 2.92 -9.97 -9.90
C LEU A 168 3.81 -9.01 -9.11
N HIS A 169 4.93 -8.65 -9.70
CA HIS A 169 5.88 -7.71 -9.12
C HIS A 169 5.82 -6.39 -9.88
N GLN A 170 4.72 -5.65 -9.67
CA GLN A 170 4.52 -4.36 -10.33
C GLN A 170 5.74 -3.48 -10.13
N THR A 171 6.32 -3.03 -11.24
CA THR A 171 7.61 -2.35 -11.25
C THR A 171 7.45 -0.97 -11.84
N VAL A 172 8.00 0.04 -11.16
CA VAL A 172 8.03 1.41 -11.67
C VAL A 172 9.48 1.85 -11.83
N ALA A 173 9.84 2.25 -13.05
CA ALA A 173 11.14 2.84 -13.36
C ALA A 173 10.96 4.33 -13.64
N ARG A 174 11.63 5.19 -12.88
CA ARG A 174 11.65 6.63 -13.08
C ARG A 174 13.00 7.08 -13.63
N CYS A 175 13.00 7.67 -14.81
CA CYS A 175 14.17 8.21 -15.49
C CYS A 175 14.69 9.48 -14.79
N SER A 176 15.92 9.88 -15.11
CA SER A 176 16.56 11.07 -14.54
C SER A 176 15.85 12.39 -14.91
N ASP A 177 15.05 12.41 -15.99
CA ASP A 177 14.22 13.56 -16.40
C ASP A 177 12.87 13.62 -15.66
N GLY A 178 12.55 12.61 -14.86
CA GLY A 178 11.34 12.53 -14.04
C GLY A 178 10.19 11.77 -14.70
N GLU A 179 10.30 11.41 -15.98
CA GLU A 179 9.35 10.50 -16.62
C GLU A 179 9.44 9.12 -15.98
N TRP A 180 8.32 8.41 -15.89
CA TRP A 180 8.28 7.07 -15.33
C TRP A 180 7.47 6.12 -16.19
N THR A 181 7.88 4.85 -16.15
CA THR A 181 7.22 3.74 -16.82
C THR A 181 6.76 2.74 -15.77
N PHE A 182 5.51 2.29 -15.89
CA PHE A 182 4.96 1.18 -15.12
C PHE A 182 5.01 -0.10 -15.95
N TYR A 183 5.43 -1.16 -15.29
CA TYR A 183 5.48 -2.53 -15.80
C TYR A 183 4.56 -3.39 -14.94
N GLU A 184 3.72 -4.22 -15.58
CA GLU A 184 2.78 -5.06 -14.84
C GLU A 184 3.51 -6.10 -13.99
N ASP A 185 4.71 -6.50 -14.43
CA ASP A 185 5.54 -7.47 -13.73
C ASP A 185 7.05 -7.21 -13.90
N LEU A 186 7.86 -7.78 -13.02
CA LEU A 186 9.30 -7.61 -12.99
C LEU A 186 10.03 -8.11 -14.26
N PRO A 187 9.67 -9.24 -14.89
CA PRO A 187 10.35 -9.70 -16.11
C PRO A 187 10.30 -8.67 -17.24
N GLU A 188 9.16 -8.00 -17.43
CA GLU A 188 8.99 -6.95 -18.44
C GLU A 188 9.92 -5.77 -18.17
N ALA A 189 10.01 -5.35 -16.92
CA ALA A 189 10.91 -4.28 -16.51
C ALA A 189 12.38 -4.65 -16.73
N LEU A 190 12.79 -5.88 -16.41
CA LEU A 190 14.17 -6.36 -16.61
C LEU A 190 14.60 -6.40 -18.07
N GLU A 191 13.67 -6.59 -19.00
CA GLU A 191 13.94 -6.57 -20.45
C GLU A 191 14.18 -5.13 -20.97
N GLU A 192 13.55 -4.13 -20.36
CA GLU A 192 13.61 -2.73 -20.84
C GLU A 192 14.60 -1.84 -20.09
N ILE A 193 14.84 -2.08 -18.80
CA ILE A 193 15.71 -1.22 -17.98
C ILE A 193 17.17 -1.35 -18.44
N ASN A 194 17.76 -0.24 -18.89
CA ASN A 194 19.14 -0.18 -19.32
C ASN A 194 20.06 0.39 -18.22
N PRO A 195 21.05 -0.37 -17.70
CA PRO A 195 21.96 0.08 -16.64
C PRO A 195 22.84 1.28 -17.01
N VAL A 196 22.97 1.59 -18.31
CA VAL A 196 23.69 2.79 -18.77
C VAL A 196 22.97 4.06 -18.33
N HIS A 197 21.64 4.02 -18.24
CA HIS A 197 20.83 5.15 -17.84
C HIS A 197 20.76 5.28 -16.31
N GLY A 198 20.56 6.51 -15.83
CA GLY A 198 20.34 6.81 -14.42
C GLY A 198 18.90 6.57 -14.01
N GLY A 199 18.43 7.28 -12.99
CA GLY A 199 17.08 7.15 -12.47
C GLY A 199 16.94 6.17 -11.30
N GLU A 200 15.73 5.69 -11.07
CA GLU A 200 15.40 4.82 -9.94
C GLU A 200 14.34 3.79 -10.33
N VAL A 201 14.52 2.56 -9.87
CA VAL A 201 13.56 1.46 -10.07
C VAL A 201 13.01 1.04 -8.72
N ARG A 202 11.69 0.89 -8.60
CA ARG A 202 11.01 0.36 -7.42
C ARG A 202 10.15 -0.82 -7.84
N VAL A 203 10.22 -1.91 -7.07
CA VAL A 203 9.53 -3.16 -7.39
C VAL A 203 8.66 -3.53 -6.21
N HIS A 204 7.37 -3.76 -6.48
CA HIS A 204 6.43 -4.27 -5.50
C HIS A 204 6.79 -5.72 -5.15
N PHE A 205 7.53 -5.85 -4.05
CA PHE A 205 7.91 -7.11 -3.46
C PHE A 205 8.12 -6.85 -1.98
N HIS A 206 7.27 -7.43 -1.12
CA HIS A 206 7.37 -7.20 0.32
C HIS A 206 8.64 -7.88 0.86
N VAL A 207 9.67 -7.06 1.09
CA VAL A 207 10.93 -7.48 1.70
C VAL A 207 10.90 -7.18 3.20
N PRO A 208 11.59 -7.99 4.02
CA PRO A 208 11.56 -7.80 5.48
C PRO A 208 11.92 -6.37 5.91
N LEU A 209 11.12 -5.78 6.80
CA LEU A 209 11.28 -4.37 7.20
C LEU A 209 12.64 -4.04 7.81
N PHE A 210 13.31 -5.01 8.44
CA PHE A 210 14.64 -4.81 9.03
C PHE A 210 15.77 -4.77 7.99
N LEU A 211 15.50 -4.99 6.71
CA LEU A 211 16.47 -4.88 5.63
C LEU A 211 16.45 -3.47 5.05
N GLU A 212 17.53 -2.72 5.24
CA GLU A 212 17.77 -1.46 4.54
C GLU A 212 18.33 -1.71 3.13
N GLU A 213 19.18 -2.72 3.01
CA GLU A 213 19.80 -3.16 1.76
C GLU A 213 20.10 -4.68 1.79
N THR A 214 20.25 -5.25 0.60
CA THR A 214 20.70 -6.62 0.35
C THR A 214 21.64 -6.60 -0.85
N GLY A 215 22.93 -6.83 -0.63
CA GLY A 215 23.93 -6.74 -1.70
C GLY A 215 24.00 -5.34 -2.31
N ALA A 216 23.70 -5.22 -3.61
CA ALA A 216 23.68 -3.95 -4.33
C ALA A 216 22.28 -3.29 -4.37
N ILE A 217 21.26 -3.92 -3.80
CA ILE A 217 19.86 -3.49 -3.86
C ILE A 217 19.46 -2.86 -2.51
N GLY A 218 18.85 -1.69 -2.55
CA GLY A 218 18.23 -1.07 -1.38
C GLY A 218 16.76 -1.44 -1.23
N THR A 219 16.15 -0.96 -0.15
CA THR A 219 14.70 -1.09 0.08
C THR A 219 14.03 0.27 0.26
N THR A 220 12.71 0.29 0.31
CA THR A 220 11.94 1.49 0.66
C THR A 220 11.79 1.68 2.18
N GLN A 221 12.52 0.93 3.01
CA GLN A 221 12.51 1.07 4.47
C GLN A 221 12.68 2.54 4.95
N PRO A 222 13.55 3.38 4.35
CA PRO A 222 13.64 4.78 4.76
C PRO A 222 12.29 5.53 4.65
N MET A 223 11.50 5.26 3.60
CA MET A 223 10.16 5.82 3.43
C MET A 223 9.17 5.28 4.46
N VAL A 224 9.30 4.01 4.87
CA VAL A 224 8.53 3.44 5.99
C VAL A 224 8.80 4.18 7.28
N ILE A 225 10.08 4.40 7.61
CA ILE A 225 10.47 5.12 8.82
C ILE A 225 9.94 6.56 8.81
N GLU A 226 10.07 7.26 7.69
CA GLU A 226 9.60 8.64 7.54
C GLU A 226 8.07 8.74 7.62
N GLY A 227 7.36 7.92 6.85
CA GLY A 227 5.89 7.88 6.83
C GLY A 227 5.30 7.53 8.19
N MET A 228 5.83 6.51 8.86
CA MET A 228 5.38 6.11 10.20
C MET A 228 5.64 7.20 11.25
N LYS A 229 6.80 7.87 11.21
CA LYS A 229 7.08 9.01 12.11
C LYS A 229 6.08 10.15 11.91
N ASP A 230 5.63 10.40 10.69
CA ASP A 230 4.66 11.45 10.41
C ASP A 230 3.23 11.04 10.81
N LEU A 231 2.83 9.79 10.60
CA LEU A 231 1.55 9.26 11.06
C LEU A 231 1.42 9.27 12.58
N LEU A 232 2.44 8.80 13.30
CA LEU A 232 2.42 8.70 14.75
C LEU A 232 2.36 10.08 15.43
N LYS A 233 2.86 11.13 14.79
CA LYS A 233 2.70 12.52 15.28
C LYS A 233 1.26 12.99 15.23
N LYS A 234 0.46 12.53 14.25
CA LYS A 234 -0.96 12.90 14.13
C LYS A 234 -1.80 12.18 15.19
N GLY A 235 -1.53 10.89 15.43
CA GLY A 235 -2.18 10.11 16.49
C GLY A 235 -3.60 9.63 16.17
N ASP A 236 -4.03 9.76 14.91
CA ASP A 236 -5.41 9.50 14.46
C ASP A 236 -5.63 8.10 13.85
N VAL A 237 -4.59 7.26 13.83
CA VAL A 237 -4.64 5.89 13.30
C VAL A 237 -4.49 4.89 14.44
N HIS A 238 -5.34 3.87 14.44
CA HIS A 238 -5.41 2.87 15.52
C HIS A 238 -5.14 1.44 15.06
N HIS A 239 -5.06 1.19 13.76
CA HIS A 239 -4.76 -0.14 13.20
C HIS A 239 -3.53 -0.07 12.29
N TYR A 240 -2.49 -0.81 12.71
CA TYR A 240 -1.27 -1.02 11.95
C TYR A 240 -1.10 -2.51 11.67
N GLU A 241 -0.84 -2.84 10.42
CA GLU A 241 -0.60 -4.21 9.95
C GLU A 241 0.85 -4.30 9.47
N VAL A 242 1.62 -5.26 9.98
CA VAL A 242 2.99 -5.51 9.53
C VAL A 242 2.91 -6.61 8.49
N GLU A 243 3.33 -6.31 7.26
CA GLU A 243 3.04 -7.17 6.12
C GLU A 243 4.30 -7.54 5.33
N THR A 244 4.83 -8.73 5.59
CA THR A 244 5.72 -9.43 4.66
C THR A 244 5.09 -10.78 4.31
N TYR A 245 4.53 -10.91 3.11
CA TYR A 245 3.94 -12.16 2.63
C TYR A 245 4.94 -13.04 1.85
N ALA A 246 6.01 -12.44 1.34
CA ALA A 246 6.90 -13.06 0.37
C ALA A 246 7.97 -13.99 0.98
N TRP A 247 7.89 -14.30 2.28
CA TRP A 247 8.88 -15.12 3.00
C TRP A 247 9.28 -16.41 2.28
N GLY A 248 8.31 -17.10 1.65
CA GLY A 248 8.55 -18.36 0.95
C GLY A 248 9.15 -18.22 -0.45
N VAL A 249 9.15 -17.01 -1.03
CA VAL A 249 9.58 -16.75 -2.41
C VAL A 249 10.79 -15.80 -2.48
N LEU A 250 11.24 -15.24 -1.35
CA LEU A 250 12.50 -14.49 -1.26
C LEU A 250 13.69 -15.28 -1.85
N PRO A 251 14.73 -14.59 -2.36
CA PRO A 251 16.00 -15.23 -2.69
C PRO A 251 16.56 -16.06 -1.52
N GLU A 252 17.25 -17.17 -1.81
CA GLU A 252 17.69 -18.15 -0.81
C GLU A 252 18.50 -17.51 0.33
N ASN A 253 19.34 -16.53 0.03
CA ASN A 253 20.17 -15.81 1.01
C ASN A 253 19.38 -14.88 1.95
N LEU A 254 18.10 -14.64 1.67
CA LEU A 254 17.19 -13.80 2.48
C LEU A 254 16.12 -14.61 3.21
N ARG A 255 16.02 -15.92 2.94
CA ARG A 255 15.05 -16.79 3.60
C ARG A 255 15.44 -17.00 5.05
N THR A 256 14.42 -17.12 5.89
CA THR A 256 14.55 -17.61 7.26
C THR A 256 14.27 -19.11 7.29
N GLU A 257 14.92 -19.85 8.19
CA GLU A 257 14.67 -21.29 8.34
C GLU A 257 13.23 -21.56 8.78
N GLU A 258 12.72 -20.74 9.71
CA GLU A 258 11.36 -20.81 10.24
C GLU A 258 10.61 -19.49 10.01
N LEU A 259 9.45 -19.56 9.36
CA LEU A 259 8.59 -18.38 9.08
C LEU A 259 8.29 -17.57 10.35
N ALA A 260 8.04 -18.26 11.47
CA ALA A 260 7.73 -17.62 12.74
C ALA A 260 8.88 -16.75 13.26
N GLU A 261 10.14 -17.10 12.98
CA GLU A 261 11.31 -16.31 13.36
C GLU A 261 11.40 -15.03 12.54
N GLY A 262 11.16 -15.12 11.22
CA GLY A 262 11.09 -13.95 10.33
C GLY A 262 10.03 -12.94 10.80
N ILE A 263 8.80 -13.42 11.04
CA ILE A 263 7.71 -12.59 11.55
C ILE A 263 8.06 -11.99 12.92
N ALA A 264 8.58 -12.78 13.87
CA ALA A 264 8.92 -12.29 15.19
C ALA A 264 10.01 -11.20 15.16
N ARG A 265 11.01 -11.36 14.29
CA ARG A 265 12.08 -10.36 14.10
C ARG A 265 11.54 -9.07 13.50
N GLU A 266 10.66 -9.17 12.51
CA GLU A 266 10.03 -8.02 11.88
C GLU A 266 9.14 -7.25 12.87
N MET A 267 8.31 -7.96 13.63
CA MET A 267 7.52 -7.36 14.71
C MET A 267 8.40 -6.68 15.77
N THR A 268 9.54 -7.28 16.11
CA THR A 268 10.49 -6.68 17.06
C THR A 268 11.07 -5.38 16.51
N TRP A 269 11.51 -5.38 15.25
CA TRP A 269 12.03 -4.19 14.58
C TRP A 269 11.01 -3.05 14.56
N VAL A 270 9.74 -3.34 14.25
CA VAL A 270 8.65 -2.34 14.27
C VAL A 270 8.48 -1.74 15.66
N LYS A 271 8.50 -2.57 16.72
CA LYS A 271 8.41 -2.08 18.10
C LYS A 271 9.58 -1.18 18.46
N GLU A 272 10.81 -1.58 18.14
CA GLU A 272 12.01 -0.81 18.45
C GLU A 272 12.08 0.55 17.74
N ASN A 273 11.49 0.66 16.53
CA ASN A 273 11.53 1.89 15.74
C ASN A 273 10.34 2.83 16.00
N PHE A 274 9.19 2.31 16.43
CA PHE A 274 7.92 3.05 16.44
C PHE A 274 7.14 3.01 17.76
N GLN A 275 7.46 2.10 18.69
CA GLN A 275 6.89 2.13 20.03
C GLN A 275 7.77 2.96 20.97
N PRO A 276 7.18 3.84 21.80
CA PRO A 276 7.91 4.66 22.77
C PRO A 276 8.50 3.83 23.94
#